data_AF-A0A7W7YS40-F1
#
_entry.id   AF-A0A7W7YS40-F1
#
_cell.length_a   1.000
_cell.length_b   1.000
_cell.length_c   1.000
_cell.angle_alpha   90.00
_cell.angle_beta   90.00
_cell.angle_gamma   90.00
#
_symmetry.space_group_name_H-M   'P 1'
#
loop_
_entity.id
_entity.type
_entity.pdbx_description
1 polymer ?
#
loop_
_entity_poly.entity_id
_entity_poly.type
_entity_poly.pdbx_seq_one_letter_code
_entity_poly.pdbx_strand_id
1 'polypeptide(L)'
;MRSAIAIYDLAKAAVGQISAIFTDANSCYHLAFERIKATEPHRQTKAQTHLIESSNASFRDMLARFNRKTKRASKTLEMLQITIDIFIARKRLASPR
;
A
#
# COMPACT_ATOMS: atom_id res chain seq x y z
N MET A 1 0.95 17.83 -6.34
CA MET A 1 0.85 16.44 -6.85
C MET A 1 1.66 16.34 -8.12
N ARG A 2 2.54 15.34 -8.28
CA ARG A 2 3.18 15.05 -9.58
C ARG A 2 2.24 14.17 -10.42
N SER A 3 2.13 14.42 -11.73
CA SER A 3 1.30 13.61 -12.62
C SER A 3 1.90 12.20 -12.76
N ALA A 4 1.07 11.22 -13.13
CA ALA A 4 1.51 9.83 -13.33
C ALA A 4 2.63 9.70 -14.37
N ILE A 5 2.56 10.52 -15.42
CA ILE A 5 3.55 10.59 -16.50
C ILE A 5 4.91 11.04 -15.96
N ALA A 6 4.93 12.11 -15.15
CA ALA A 6 6.19 12.61 -14.58
C ALA A 6 6.87 11.58 -13.67
N ILE A 7 6.09 10.76 -12.96
CA ILE A 7 6.63 9.67 -12.14
C ILE A 7 7.19 8.54 -13.02
N TYR A 8 6.50 8.19 -14.10
CA TYR A 8 6.96 7.21 -15.07
C TYR A 8 8.28 7.62 -15.72
N ASP A 9 8.40 8.87 -16.19
CA ASP A 9 9.62 9.37 -16.82
C ASP A 9 10.81 9.34 -15.86
N LEU A 10 10.60 9.75 -14.61
CA LEU A 10 11.61 9.67 -13.56
C LEU A 10 12.03 8.24 -13.27
N ALA A 11 11.08 7.31 -13.15
CA ALA A 11 11.37 5.91 -12.92
C ALA A 11 12.17 5.32 -14.09
N LYS A 12 11.75 5.60 -15.33
CA LYS A 12 12.42 5.12 -16.54
C LYS A 12 13.83 5.68 -16.69
N ALA A 13 14.04 6.94 -16.33
CA ALA A 13 15.38 7.52 -16.27
C ALA A 13 16.27 6.88 -15.19
N ALA A 14 15.69 6.49 -14.05
CA ALA A 14 16.44 5.91 -12.93
C ALA A 14 16.81 4.43 -13.13
N VAL A 15 15.90 3.61 -13.68
CA VAL A 15 16.11 2.16 -13.83
C VAL A 15 16.38 1.72 -15.28
N GLY A 16 16.19 2.60 -16.26
CA GLY A 16 16.33 2.30 -17.69
C GLY A 16 15.18 1.48 -18.25
N GLN A 17 14.99 0.26 -17.74
CA GLN A 17 13.95 -0.66 -18.20
C GLN A 17 12.95 -0.99 -17.08
N ILE A 18 11.69 -0.67 -17.33
CA ILE A 18 10.58 -1.02 -16.43
C ILE A 18 10.01 -2.37 -16.87
N SER A 19 9.93 -3.33 -15.94
CA SER A 19 9.44 -4.69 -16.25
C SER A 19 7.92 -4.81 -16.28
N ALA A 20 7.23 -4.05 -15.42
CA ALA A 20 5.77 -4.03 -15.35
C ALA A 20 5.29 -2.74 -14.67
N ILE A 21 4.10 -2.29 -15.07
CA ILE A 21 3.39 -1.16 -14.46
C ILE A 21 2.20 -1.73 -13.70
N PHE A 22 2.04 -1.33 -12.44
CA PHE A 22 0.88 -1.68 -11.61
C PHE A 22 0.14 -0.40 -11.26
N THR A 23 -1.16 -0.34 -11.55
CA THR A 23 -2.01 0.75 -11.11
C THR A 23 -3.19 0.21 -10.34
N ASP A 24 -3.65 0.98 -9.35
CA ASP A 24 -5.01 0.81 -8.88
C ASP A 24 -5.95 1.09 -10.06
N ALA A 25 -7.02 0.32 -10.17
CA ALA A 25 -8.06 0.57 -11.18
C ALA A 25 -8.90 1.83 -10.83
N ASN A 26 -8.29 2.85 -10.22
CA ASN A 26 -8.86 4.18 -10.14
C ASN A 26 -8.60 4.88 -11.48
N SER A 27 -9.65 5.52 -11.98
CA SER A 27 -10.06 5.55 -13.38
C SER A 27 -9.23 6.44 -14.33
N CYS A 28 -8.02 6.86 -13.97
CA CYS A 28 -7.27 7.84 -14.77
C CYS A 28 -5.82 7.46 -15.11
N TYR A 29 -5.20 6.50 -14.42
CA TYR A 29 -3.80 6.13 -14.69
C TYR A 29 -3.63 5.40 -16.03
N HIS A 30 -4.54 4.45 -16.31
CA HIS A 30 -4.69 3.81 -17.62
C HIS A 30 -4.61 4.82 -18.77
N LEU A 31 -5.44 5.86 -18.72
CA LEU A 31 -5.55 6.83 -19.82
C LEU A 31 -4.25 7.62 -19.99
N ALA A 32 -3.55 7.90 -18.89
CA ALA A 32 -2.25 8.55 -18.94
C ALA A 32 -1.19 7.66 -19.61
N PHE A 33 -1.14 6.36 -19.27
CA PHE A 33 -0.20 5.41 -19.84
C PHE A 33 -0.49 5.08 -21.32
N GLU A 34 -1.76 5.03 -21.70
CA GLU A 34 -2.18 4.86 -23.09
C GLU A 34 -1.80 6.08 -23.95
N ARG A 35 -1.97 7.30 -23.43
CA ARG A 35 -1.58 8.54 -24.14
C ARG A 35 -0.10 8.60 -24.48
N ILE A 36 0.75 8.10 -23.59
CA ILE A 36 2.21 8.07 -23.81
C ILE A 36 2.68 6.81 -24.53
N LYS A 37 1.75 5.90 -24.90
CA LYS A 37 2.04 4.60 -25.53
C LYS A 37 3.11 3.81 -24.77
N ALA A 38 2.98 3.76 -23.44
CA ALA A 38 3.87 2.96 -22.61
C ALA A 38 3.82 1.49 -23.09
N THR A 39 4.97 0.95 -23.48
CA THR A 39 5.10 -0.40 -24.06
C THR A 39 5.17 -1.48 -22.99
N GLU A 40 5.37 -1.09 -21.74
CA GLU A 40 5.50 -2.02 -20.63
C GLU A 40 4.19 -2.73 -20.30
N PRO A 41 4.25 -4.00 -19.85
CA PRO A 41 3.06 -4.72 -19.38
C PRO A 41 2.34 -3.94 -18.27
N HIS A 42 1.12 -3.47 -18.56
CA HIS A 42 0.31 -2.74 -17.60
C HIS A 42 -0.74 -3.65 -16.97
N ARG A 43 -0.62 -3.86 -15.65
CA ARG A 43 -1.56 -4.66 -14.87
C ARG A 43 -2.41 -3.74 -14.00
N GLN A 44 -3.67 -3.58 -14.39
CA GLN A 44 -4.66 -2.83 -13.61
C GLN A 44 -5.32 -3.77 -12.61
N THR A 45 -4.95 -3.69 -11.33
CA THR A 45 -5.60 -4.52 -10.31
C THR A 45 -5.96 -3.68 -9.09
N LYS A 46 -7.24 -3.68 -8.74
CA LYS A 46 -7.73 -3.13 -7.48
C LYS A 46 -7.58 -4.12 -6.32
N ALA A 47 -7.42 -5.41 -6.62
CA ALA A 47 -7.34 -6.48 -5.62
C ALA A 47 -6.13 -6.31 -4.68
N GLN A 48 -4.95 -5.96 -5.22
CA GLN A 48 -3.77 -5.75 -4.38
C GLN A 48 -3.79 -4.37 -3.70
N THR A 49 -4.25 -3.32 -4.40
CA THR A 49 -4.23 -1.96 -3.85
C THR A 49 -5.28 -1.74 -2.76
N HIS A 50 -6.50 -2.27 -2.89
CA HIS A 50 -7.49 -2.20 -1.81
C HIS A 50 -7.01 -2.92 -0.55
N LEU A 51 -6.29 -4.03 -0.70
CA LEU A 51 -5.73 -4.73 0.45
C LEU A 51 -4.63 -3.91 1.14
N ILE A 52 -3.75 -3.25 0.37
CA ILE A 52 -2.71 -2.38 0.92
C ILE A 52 -3.34 -1.15 1.58
N GLU A 53 -4.30 -0.50 0.94
CA GLU A 53 -4.99 0.68 1.47
C GLU A 53 -5.81 0.36 2.72
N SER A 54 -6.53 -0.78 2.73
CA SER A 54 -7.27 -1.27 3.89
C SER A 54 -6.34 -1.64 5.05
N SER A 55 -5.20 -2.28 4.75
CA SER A 55 -4.17 -2.57 5.75
C SER A 55 -3.57 -1.29 6.33
N ASN A 56 -3.26 -0.32 5.47
CA ASN A 56 -2.74 0.99 5.88
C ASN A 56 -3.76 1.79 6.69
N ALA A 57 -5.04 1.73 6.34
CA ALA A 57 -6.10 2.38 7.09
C ALA A 57 -6.28 1.77 8.48
N SER A 58 -6.26 0.44 8.57
CA SER A 58 -6.32 -0.29 9.84
C SER A 58 -5.11 0.03 10.73
N PHE A 59 -3.91 0.10 10.14
CA PHE A 59 -2.69 0.50 10.85
C PHE A 59 -2.79 1.92 11.41
N ARG A 60 -3.29 2.88 10.60
CA ARG A 60 -3.55 4.26 11.04
C ARG A 60 -4.57 4.33 12.18
N ASP A 61 -5.65 3.54 12.14
CA ASP A 61 -6.63 3.52 13.24
C ASP A 61 -6.01 2.95 14.52
N MET A 62 -5.19 1.89 14.43
CA MET A 62 -4.47 1.35 15.59
C MET A 62 -3.49 2.38 16.17
N LEU A 63 -2.69 3.04 15.34
CA LEU A 63 -1.80 4.12 15.78
C LEU A 63 -2.56 5.28 16.43
N ALA A 64 -3.69 5.70 15.84
CA ALA A 64 -4.51 6.75 16.42
C ALA A 64 -5.11 6.37 17.78
N ARG A 65 -5.40 5.08 18.02
CA ARG A 65 -5.87 4.58 19.32
C ARG A 65 -4.80 4.71 20.41
N PHE A 66 -3.51 4.62 20.08
CA PHE A 66 -2.44 4.88 21.05
C PHE A 66 -2.44 6.34 21.57
N ASN A 67 -2.88 7.29 20.74
CA ASN A 67 -3.04 8.69 21.16
C ASN A 67 -4.30 8.95 22.00
N ARG A 68 -5.27 8.02 22.05
CA ARG A 68 -6.50 8.19 22.86
C ARG A 68 -6.19 8.00 24.35
N LYS A 69 -6.83 8.79 25.22
CA LYS A 69 -6.70 8.72 26.70
C LYS A 69 -7.43 7.51 27.33
N THR A 70 -8.12 6.69 26.55
CA THR A 70 -8.96 5.58 27.05
C THR A 70 -8.11 4.44 27.65
N LYS A 71 -8.48 3.99 28.85
CA LYS A 71 -7.73 3.09 29.75
C LYS A 71 -7.62 1.60 29.31
N ARG A 72 -7.45 1.28 28.03
CA ARG A 72 -7.48 -0.15 27.60
C ARG A 72 -6.47 -0.49 26.52
N ALA A 73 -5.19 -0.36 26.86
CA ALA A 73 -4.04 -1.12 26.36
C ALA A 73 -2.81 -0.51 27.04
N SER A 74 -1.95 -1.33 27.65
CA SER A 74 -0.64 -0.84 28.12
C SER A 74 0.08 -0.21 26.93
N LYS A 75 0.42 1.09 27.02
CA LYS A 75 1.10 1.83 25.95
C LYS A 75 2.62 1.64 25.98
N THR A 76 3.07 0.51 26.51
CA THR A 76 4.50 0.19 26.54
C THR A 76 4.99 -0.09 25.13
N LEU A 77 6.27 0.18 24.87
CA LEU A 77 6.90 -0.14 23.59
C LEU A 77 6.76 -1.63 23.25
N GLU A 78 6.82 -2.49 24.27
CA GLU A 78 6.60 -3.93 24.16
C GLU A 78 5.20 -4.27 23.61
N MET A 79 4.15 -3.65 24.15
CA MET A 79 2.79 -3.88 23.66
C MET A 79 2.56 -3.31 22.27
N LEU A 80 3.21 -2.19 21.94
CA LEU A 80 3.21 -1.66 20.57
C LEU A 80 3.88 -2.65 19.60
N GLN A 81 5.04 -3.19 19.98
CA GLN A 81 5.76 -4.18 19.19
C GLN A 81 4.92 -5.45 18.96
N ILE A 82 4.38 -6.05 20.04
CA ILE A 82 3.49 -7.23 19.97
C ILE A 82 2.27 -6.95 19.09
N THR A 83 1.70 -5.75 19.18
CA THR A 83 0.53 -5.36 18.40
C THR A 83 0.85 -5.31 16.90
N ILE A 84 1.98 -4.70 16.54
CA ILE A 84 2.47 -4.62 15.16
C ILE A 84 2.81 -6.03 14.65
N ASP A 85 3.47 -6.84 15.48
CA ASP A 85 3.84 -8.22 15.13
C ASP A 85 2.60 -9.06 14.88
N ILE A 86 1.56 -9.00 15.71
CA ILE A 86 0.28 -9.70 15.48
C ILE A 86 -0.39 -9.20 14.19
N PHE A 87 -0.35 -7.90 13.93
CA PHE A 87 -0.99 -7.29 12.77
C PHE A 87 -0.31 -7.69 11.45
N ILE A 88 1.02 -7.69 11.42
CA ILE A 88 1.83 -8.07 10.25
C ILE A 88 1.92 -9.59 10.10
N ALA A 89 2.13 -10.32 11.20
CA ALA A 89 2.22 -11.78 11.22
C ALA A 89 0.86 -12.49 11.17
N ARG A 90 -0.26 -11.75 11.12
CA ARG A 90 -1.61 -12.31 10.93
C ARG A 90 -1.76 -13.15 9.65
N LYS A 91 -0.82 -13.04 8.69
CA LYS A 91 -0.72 -13.97 7.54
C LYS A 91 0.01 -15.29 7.82
N ARG A 92 0.75 -15.41 8.93
CA ARG A 92 1.45 -16.65 9.37
C ARG A 92 0.60 -17.50 10.30
N LEU A 93 -0.23 -16.87 11.13
CA LEU A 93 -1.17 -17.57 12.01
C LEU A 93 -2.47 -17.84 11.24
N ALA A 94 -2.44 -18.80 10.32
CA ALA A 94 -3.68 -19.39 9.82
C ALA A 94 -4.46 -19.90 11.04
N SER A 95 -5.72 -19.49 11.17
CA SER A 95 -6.62 -20.04 12.20
C SER A 95 -6.62 -21.56 12.06
N PRO A 96 -6.42 -22.32 13.15
CA PRO A 96 -6.79 -23.72 13.15
C PRO A 96 -8.28 -23.77 12.75
N ARG A 97 -8.59 -24.66 11.80
CA ARG A 97 -9.98 -24.98 11.45
C ARG A 97 -10.67 -25.67 12.62
#